data_AF-A0A120FNU7-F1
#
_entry.id   AF-A0A120FNU7-F1
#
_cell.length_a   1.000
_cell.length_b   1.000
_cell.length_c   1.000
_cell.angle_alpha   90.00
_cell.angle_beta   90.00
_cell.angle_gamma   90.00
#
_symmetry.space_group_name_H-M   'P 1'
#
loop_
_entity.id
_entity.type
_entity.pdbx_description
1 polymer ?
#
loop_
_entity_poly.entity_id
_entity_poly.type
_entity_poly.pdbx_seq_one_letter_code
_entity_poly.pdbx_strand_id
1 'polypeptide(L)'
;MCLTGLPKDELRNGLNNAVKKYHAYLKRVMKAQVKWVAEARAYEQAAGLPPKDFGNLEMVPCMTETPMFGYREEIDLERIPADPALLYAYLPTRLVQACVENRNLESVPTKYFPGVVLAMDLCPYDRIITAKSVVSKYHQRWCSTVEREDMQSFLAIFPTDRFTAEDNGVWTRCITRGHFDIVAHGEMIWPSSVPDTAWPTASGWDD
;
A
#
# COMPACT_ATOMS: atom_id res chain seq x y z
N MET A 1 10.75 4.40 -0.90
CA MET A 1 12.11 3.87 -1.17
C MET A 1 12.07 2.97 -2.39
N CYS A 2 13.00 3.12 -3.34
CA CYS A 2 13.07 2.26 -4.52
C CYS A 2 13.80 0.94 -4.16
N LEU A 3 13.17 -0.19 -4.45
CA LEU A 3 13.67 -1.56 -4.26
C LEU A 3 13.82 -2.30 -5.60
N THR A 4 13.63 -1.61 -6.72
CA THR A 4 13.79 -2.18 -8.06
C THR A 4 15.18 -2.78 -8.24
N GLY A 5 15.25 -3.96 -8.86
CA GLY A 5 16.50 -4.68 -9.12
C GLY A 5 17.05 -5.49 -7.93
N LEU A 6 16.42 -5.43 -6.75
CA LEU A 6 16.83 -6.27 -5.64
C LEU A 6 16.44 -7.74 -5.85
N PRO A 7 17.32 -8.70 -5.51
CA PRO A 7 16.96 -10.11 -5.42
C PRO A 7 15.80 -10.36 -4.45
N LYS A 8 15.02 -11.42 -4.70
CA LYS A 8 13.82 -11.75 -3.89
C LYS A 8 14.16 -12.03 -2.42
N ASP A 9 15.31 -12.63 -2.16
CA ASP A 9 15.85 -12.91 -0.82
C ASP A 9 16.34 -11.65 -0.09
N GLU A 10 16.72 -10.61 -0.82
CA GLU A 10 17.08 -9.30 -0.25
C GLU A 10 15.87 -8.37 -0.07
N LEU A 11 14.78 -8.61 -0.81
CA LEU A 11 13.61 -7.75 -0.82
C LEU A 11 12.97 -7.60 0.57
N ARG A 12 12.94 -8.66 1.37
CA ARG A 12 12.46 -8.61 2.76
C ARG A 12 13.29 -7.64 3.61
N ASN A 13 14.61 -7.70 3.50
CA ASN A 13 15.50 -6.79 4.22
C ASN A 13 15.35 -5.34 3.74
N GLY A 14 15.16 -5.16 2.43
CA GLY A 14 14.83 -3.87 1.82
C GLY A 14 13.54 -3.27 2.40
N LEU A 15 12.46 -4.04 2.46
CA LEU A 15 11.18 -3.59 3.05
C LEU A 15 11.31 -3.30 4.54
N ASN A 16 11.99 -4.15 5.31
CA ASN A 16 12.26 -3.91 6.73
C ASN A 16 13.03 -2.60 6.96
N ASN A 17 14.00 -2.29 6.12
CA ASN A 17 14.69 -0.99 6.15
C ASN A 17 13.78 0.17 5.76
N ALA A 18 12.87 -0.03 4.80
CA ALA A 18 11.88 0.98 4.40
C ALA A 18 10.95 1.32 5.56
N VAL A 19 10.42 0.29 6.23
CA VAL A 19 9.61 0.40 7.46
C VAL A 19 10.37 1.17 8.53
N LYS A 20 11.59 0.78 8.88
CA LYS A 20 12.40 1.49 9.89
C LYS A 20 12.58 2.97 9.56
N LYS A 21 12.88 3.31 8.30
CA LYS A 21 12.99 4.70 7.85
C LYS A 21 11.67 5.45 7.94
N TYR A 22 10.57 4.79 7.59
CA TYR A 22 9.24 5.37 7.68
C TYR A 22 8.82 5.62 9.13
N HIS A 23 9.04 4.68 10.06
CA HIS A 23 8.84 4.92 11.50
C HIS A 23 9.62 6.14 12.00
N ALA A 24 10.89 6.28 11.60
CA ALA A 24 11.69 7.46 11.96
C ALA A 24 11.11 8.75 11.37
N TYR A 25 10.55 8.70 10.15
CA TYR A 25 9.82 9.81 9.56
C TYR A 25 8.55 10.14 10.35
N LEU A 26 7.73 9.15 10.72
CA LEU A 26 6.50 9.36 11.49
C LEU A 26 6.74 10.01 12.85
N LYS A 27 7.86 9.72 13.52
CA LYS A 27 8.25 10.43 14.75
C LYS A 27 8.43 11.94 14.52
N ARG A 28 8.97 12.34 13.36
CA ARG A 28 9.11 13.75 12.99
C ARG A 28 7.76 14.37 12.65
N VAL A 29 6.91 13.63 11.94
CA VAL A 29 5.53 14.02 11.61
C VAL A 29 4.74 14.27 12.89
N MET A 30 4.79 13.36 13.87
CA MET A 30 4.15 13.54 15.18
C MET A 30 4.63 14.80 15.90
N LYS A 31 5.94 15.02 15.95
CA LYS A 31 6.49 16.23 16.57
C LYS A 31 5.98 17.50 15.89
N ALA A 32 5.89 17.50 14.55
CA ALA A 32 5.36 18.61 13.79
C ALA A 32 3.85 18.81 14.02
N GLN A 33 3.07 17.72 14.06
CA GLN A 33 1.63 17.74 14.36
C GLN A 33 1.36 18.36 15.74
N VAL A 34 2.04 17.88 16.79
CA VAL A 34 1.89 18.41 18.16
C VAL A 34 2.21 19.91 18.21
N LYS A 35 3.30 20.33 17.54
CA LYS A 35 3.65 21.76 17.46
C LYS A 35 2.56 22.56 16.75
N TRP A 36 2.05 22.08 15.62
CA TRP A 36 0.98 22.72 14.88
C TRP A 36 -0.32 22.83 15.70
N VAL A 37 -0.68 21.79 16.45
CA VAL A 37 -1.85 21.81 17.34
C VAL A 37 -1.71 22.88 18.42
N ALA A 38 -0.52 23.01 19.03
CA ALA A 38 -0.26 24.07 20.01
C ALA A 38 -0.40 25.48 19.39
N GLU A 39 0.11 25.69 18.18
CA GLU A 39 -0.01 26.95 17.44
C GLU A 39 -1.48 27.25 17.07
N ALA A 40 -2.24 26.25 16.63
CA ALA A 40 -3.65 26.38 16.30
C ALA A 40 -4.49 26.78 17.52
N ARG A 41 -4.25 26.14 18.68
CA ARG A 41 -4.92 26.50 19.94
C ARG A 41 -4.60 27.92 20.40
N ALA A 42 -3.33 28.33 20.29
CA ALA A 42 -2.93 29.70 20.63
C ALA A 42 -3.62 30.73 19.74
N TYR A 43 -3.75 30.44 18.44
CA TYR A 43 -4.51 31.27 17.51
C TYR A 43 -6.00 31.34 17.87
N GLU A 44 -6.65 30.21 18.15
CA GLU A 44 -8.07 30.18 18.55
C GLU A 44 -8.32 31.03 19.80
N GLN A 45 -7.44 30.91 20.80
CA GLN A 45 -7.51 31.71 22.02
C GLN A 45 -7.34 33.21 21.74
N ALA A 46 -6.36 33.59 20.92
CA ALA A 46 -6.11 35.00 20.58
C ALA A 46 -7.25 35.60 19.75
N ALA A 47 -7.92 34.81 18.91
CA ALA A 47 -9.02 35.22 18.07
C ALA A 47 -10.40 35.12 18.76
N GLY A 48 -10.48 34.61 20.00
CA GLY A 48 -11.75 34.40 20.70
C GLY A 48 -12.65 33.35 20.04
N LEU A 49 -12.07 32.40 19.30
CA LEU A 49 -12.79 31.33 18.62
C LEU A 49 -13.10 30.18 19.60
N PRO A 50 -14.21 29.45 19.41
CA PRO A 50 -14.48 28.26 20.19
C PRO A 50 -13.37 27.21 19.97
N PRO A 51 -12.90 26.53 21.03
CA PRO A 51 -11.83 25.54 20.91
C PRO A 51 -12.29 24.35 20.07
N LYS A 52 -11.47 23.95 19.09
CA LYS A 52 -11.72 22.73 18.31
C LYS A 52 -11.08 21.51 18.96
N ASP A 53 -11.62 20.35 18.63
CA ASP A 53 -11.03 19.07 19.03
C ASP A 53 -9.87 18.68 18.09
N PHE A 54 -8.67 18.74 18.66
CA PHE A 54 -7.43 18.31 18.03
C PHE A 54 -6.82 17.06 18.68
N GLY A 55 -7.47 16.45 19.68
CA GLY A 55 -6.85 15.43 20.54
C GLY A 55 -6.22 14.26 19.76
N ASN A 56 -6.91 13.74 18.74
CA ASN A 56 -6.39 12.65 17.92
C ASN A 56 -5.11 13.01 17.13
N LEU A 57 -4.94 14.28 16.74
CA LEU A 57 -3.74 14.74 16.01
C LEU A 57 -2.47 14.73 16.88
N GLU A 58 -2.62 14.69 18.20
CA GLU A 58 -1.51 14.61 19.15
C GLU A 58 -1.16 13.16 19.51
N MET A 59 -2.03 12.21 19.18
CA MET A 59 -1.92 10.81 19.59
C MET A 59 -1.43 9.89 18.47
N VAL A 60 -1.83 10.14 17.21
CA VAL A 60 -1.53 9.26 16.07
C VAL A 60 -1.03 10.08 14.87
N PRO A 61 0.01 9.61 14.15
CA PRO A 61 0.48 10.31 12.96
C PRO A 61 -0.57 10.24 11.86
N CYS A 62 -0.79 11.36 11.20
CA CYS A 62 -1.65 11.45 10.03
C CYS A 62 -0.81 11.53 8.76
N MET A 63 -1.39 11.12 7.62
CA MET A 63 -0.78 11.39 6.32
C MET A 63 -0.60 12.90 6.10
N THR A 64 0.52 13.25 5.49
CA THR A 64 1.14 14.57 5.66
C THR A 64 0.60 15.70 4.78
N GLU A 65 -0.23 15.41 3.77
CA GLU A 65 -0.71 16.43 2.84
C GLU A 65 -2.20 16.35 2.57
N THR A 66 -2.90 17.31 3.17
CA THR A 66 -4.31 17.68 2.99
C THR A 66 -5.32 16.67 3.54
N PRO A 67 -6.16 17.06 4.50
CA PRO A 67 -7.26 16.20 4.93
C PRO A 67 -8.20 15.96 3.73
N MET A 68 -8.41 14.70 3.37
CA MET A 68 -9.34 14.31 2.30
C MET A 68 -10.71 14.91 2.57
N PHE A 69 -11.17 15.93 1.84
CA PHE A 69 -12.48 16.55 2.11
C PHE A 69 -12.69 16.95 3.59
N GLY A 70 -11.61 17.27 4.33
CA GLY A 70 -11.66 17.54 5.78
C GLY A 70 -11.49 16.31 6.70
N TYR A 71 -11.38 15.10 6.15
CA TYR A 71 -11.08 13.87 6.89
C TYR A 71 -9.58 13.72 7.17
N ARG A 72 -9.28 13.32 8.40
CA ARG A 72 -7.95 12.89 8.83
C ARG A 72 -7.80 11.40 8.49
N GLU A 73 -6.63 11.03 7.98
CA GLU A 73 -6.26 9.64 7.72
C GLU A 73 -5.08 9.29 8.61
N GLU A 74 -5.35 8.45 9.60
CA GLU A 74 -4.45 8.04 10.66
C GLU A 74 -3.68 6.81 10.23
N ILE A 75 -2.39 6.79 10.52
CA ILE A 75 -1.50 5.68 10.16
C ILE A 75 -1.45 4.71 11.33
N ASP A 76 -1.93 3.48 11.11
CA ASP A 76 -1.92 2.41 12.11
C ASP A 76 -0.88 1.35 11.74
N LEU A 77 0.25 1.39 12.44
CA LEU A 77 1.41 0.54 12.17
C LEU A 77 1.22 -0.92 12.64
N GLU A 78 0.24 -1.18 13.50
CA GLU A 78 0.00 -2.49 14.11
C GLU A 78 -1.21 -3.20 13.50
N ARG A 79 -1.91 -2.55 12.55
CA ARG A 79 -3.17 -3.05 11.98
C ARG A 79 -3.04 -4.38 11.23
N ILE A 80 -1.86 -4.70 10.73
CA ILE A 80 -1.59 -5.94 9.98
C ILE A 80 -0.56 -6.78 10.72
N PRO A 81 -0.83 -8.08 10.97
CA PRO A 81 0.06 -8.93 11.76
C PRO A 81 1.31 -9.41 10.99
N ALA A 82 1.45 -9.07 9.71
CA ALA A 82 2.57 -9.50 8.86
C ALA A 82 3.88 -8.76 9.21
N ASP A 83 5.02 -9.41 8.96
CA ASP A 83 6.35 -8.80 9.09
C ASP A 83 7.05 -8.76 7.70
N PRO A 84 7.13 -7.57 7.05
CA PRO A 84 6.72 -6.26 7.55
C PRO A 84 5.21 -6.00 7.43
N ALA A 85 4.67 -5.18 8.34
CA ALA A 85 3.25 -4.85 8.44
C ALA A 85 2.82 -3.84 7.36
N LEU A 86 2.81 -4.30 6.11
CA LEU A 86 2.52 -3.50 4.92
C LEU A 86 1.41 -4.16 4.09
N LEU A 87 0.66 -3.31 3.40
CA LEU A 87 -0.17 -3.70 2.26
C LEU A 87 0.58 -3.47 0.96
N TYR A 88 0.19 -4.21 -0.06
CA TYR A 88 0.82 -4.16 -1.37
C TYR A 88 -0.21 -3.96 -2.48
N ALA A 89 -0.02 -2.93 -3.30
CA ALA A 89 -0.75 -2.75 -4.55
C ALA A 89 0.14 -3.18 -5.72
N TYR A 90 -0.34 -4.11 -6.55
CA TYR A 90 0.40 -4.67 -7.67
C TYR A 90 -0.07 -4.06 -8.98
N LEU A 91 0.83 -3.41 -9.71
CA LEU A 91 0.50 -2.58 -10.86
C LEU A 91 1.59 -2.68 -11.95
N PRO A 92 1.29 -2.26 -13.19
CA PRO A 92 2.32 -2.07 -14.21
C PRO A 92 3.39 -1.10 -13.74
N THR A 93 4.64 -1.32 -14.17
CA THR A 93 5.78 -0.50 -13.76
C THR A 93 5.56 0.99 -14.05
N ARG A 94 5.01 1.32 -15.22
CA ARG A 94 4.68 2.71 -15.59
C ARG A 94 3.73 3.40 -14.62
N LEU A 95 2.78 2.66 -14.04
CA LEU A 95 1.81 3.22 -13.11
C LEU A 95 2.41 3.37 -11.72
N VAL A 96 3.22 2.40 -11.28
CA VAL A 96 3.98 2.49 -10.03
C VAL A 96 4.89 3.74 -10.04
N GLN A 97 5.63 3.96 -11.13
CA GLN A 97 6.49 5.14 -11.30
C GLN A 97 5.68 6.44 -11.19
N ALA A 98 4.58 6.54 -11.94
CA ALA A 98 3.70 7.71 -11.89
C ALA A 98 3.13 7.97 -10.48
N CYS A 99 2.76 6.91 -9.75
CA CYS A 99 2.26 7.04 -8.37
C CYS A 99 3.34 7.56 -7.42
N VAL A 100 4.58 7.08 -7.57
CA VAL A 100 5.73 7.50 -6.74
C VAL A 100 6.12 8.95 -7.01
N GLU A 101 6.17 9.34 -8.28
CA GLU A 101 6.51 10.71 -8.71
C GLU A 101 5.46 11.72 -8.23
N ASN A 102 4.18 11.41 -8.42
CA ASN A 102 3.08 12.31 -8.07
C ASN A 102 2.60 12.17 -6.62
N ARG A 103 3.11 11.18 -5.89
CA ARG A 103 2.70 10.82 -4.51
C ARG A 103 1.20 10.66 -4.33
N ASN A 104 0.52 10.12 -5.32
CA ASN A 104 -0.91 9.85 -5.27
C ASN A 104 -1.26 8.63 -6.13
N LEU A 105 -2.51 8.19 -6.05
CA LEU A 105 -3.02 7.03 -6.78
C LEU A 105 -4.06 7.42 -7.84
N GLU A 106 -4.16 8.71 -8.17
CA GLU A 106 -5.20 9.25 -9.06
C GLU A 106 -5.02 8.85 -10.51
N SER A 107 -3.76 8.68 -10.93
CA SER A 107 -3.43 8.26 -12.28
C SER A 107 -3.65 6.77 -12.54
N VAL A 108 -4.00 5.99 -11.51
CA VAL A 108 -4.23 4.55 -11.66
C VAL A 108 -5.58 4.33 -12.35
N PRO A 109 -5.62 3.67 -13.53
CA PRO A 109 -6.86 3.44 -14.25
C PRO A 109 -7.87 2.62 -13.45
N THR A 110 -9.16 2.86 -13.72
CA THR A 110 -10.28 2.18 -13.07
C THR A 110 -10.27 0.66 -13.23
N LYS A 111 -9.60 0.15 -14.27
CA LYS A 111 -9.41 -1.30 -14.44
C LYS A 111 -8.62 -1.95 -13.30
N TYR A 112 -7.77 -1.20 -12.60
CA TYR A 112 -7.09 -1.68 -11.40
C TYR A 112 -7.78 -1.18 -10.13
N PHE A 113 -8.21 0.09 -10.12
CA PHE A 113 -8.83 0.77 -8.97
C PHE A 113 -10.21 1.32 -9.36
N PRO A 114 -11.29 0.52 -9.32
CA PRO A 114 -12.63 0.92 -9.76
C PRO A 114 -13.30 1.84 -8.72
N GLY A 115 -12.76 3.05 -8.57
CA GLY A 115 -13.17 4.03 -7.55
C GLY A 115 -12.56 3.80 -6.17
N VAL A 116 -11.84 2.69 -5.96
CA VAL A 116 -11.19 2.36 -4.69
C VAL A 116 -9.76 1.89 -4.93
N VAL A 117 -8.86 2.20 -4.00
CA VAL A 117 -7.51 1.62 -3.98
C VAL A 117 -7.63 0.17 -3.51
N LEU A 118 -7.11 -0.76 -4.30
CA LEU A 118 -6.99 -2.17 -3.92
C LEU A 118 -5.56 -2.45 -3.47
N ALA A 119 -5.42 -2.95 -2.25
CA ALA A 119 -4.15 -3.43 -1.72
C ALA A 119 -4.35 -4.82 -1.10
N MET A 120 -3.26 -5.55 -0.94
CA MET A 120 -3.29 -6.96 -0.54
C MET A 120 -2.27 -7.21 0.58
N ASP A 121 -2.58 -8.14 1.47
CA ASP A 121 -1.65 -8.67 2.48
C ASP A 121 -0.67 -9.71 1.91
N LEU A 122 -0.41 -9.68 0.61
CA LEU A 122 0.49 -10.59 -0.08
C LEU A 122 1.90 -10.01 -0.16
N CYS A 123 2.86 -10.64 0.50
CA CYS A 123 4.24 -10.17 0.50
C CYS A 123 4.96 -10.47 -0.84
N PRO A 124 5.66 -9.49 -1.45
CA PRO A 124 6.29 -9.67 -2.76
C PRO A 124 7.49 -10.64 -2.73
N TYR A 125 8.08 -10.89 -1.56
CA TYR A 125 9.16 -11.84 -1.36
C TYR A 125 8.68 -13.28 -1.07
N ASP A 126 7.37 -13.51 -0.90
CA ASP A 126 6.88 -14.85 -0.61
C ASP A 126 7.09 -15.78 -1.81
N ARG A 127 7.63 -16.97 -1.56
CA ARG A 127 7.93 -17.92 -2.65
C ARG A 127 6.67 -18.46 -3.34
N ILE A 128 5.55 -18.44 -2.64
CA ILE A 128 4.25 -18.97 -3.10
C ILE A 128 3.42 -17.95 -3.88
N ILE A 129 3.78 -16.66 -3.88
CA ILE A 129 3.05 -15.64 -4.62
C ILE A 129 3.29 -15.81 -6.12
N THR A 130 2.21 -15.72 -6.91
CA THR A 130 2.26 -15.79 -8.37
C THR A 130 1.47 -14.63 -8.98
N ALA A 131 1.81 -14.20 -10.20
CA ALA A 131 1.01 -13.21 -10.91
C ALA A 131 -0.46 -13.65 -11.03
N LYS A 132 -0.69 -14.96 -11.24
CA LYS A 132 -2.04 -15.54 -11.29
C LYS A 132 -2.82 -15.34 -9.98
N SER A 133 -2.18 -15.55 -8.82
CA SER A 133 -2.86 -15.38 -7.53
C SER A 133 -3.20 -13.92 -7.26
N VAL A 134 -2.33 -12.98 -7.66
CA VAL A 134 -2.59 -11.54 -7.57
C VAL A 134 -3.73 -11.12 -8.50
N VAL A 135 -3.68 -11.53 -9.78
CA VAL A 135 -4.76 -11.26 -10.76
C VAL A 135 -6.09 -11.82 -10.27
N SER A 136 -6.11 -13.02 -9.70
CA SER A 136 -7.32 -13.61 -9.15
C SER A 136 -7.96 -12.74 -8.06
N LYS A 137 -7.16 -12.05 -7.24
CA LYS A 137 -7.70 -11.11 -6.24
C LYS A 137 -8.27 -9.85 -6.89
N TYR A 138 -7.65 -9.32 -7.95
CA TYR A 138 -8.25 -8.24 -8.75
C TYR A 138 -9.58 -8.67 -9.37
N HIS A 139 -9.64 -9.85 -9.99
CA HIS A 139 -10.85 -10.37 -10.64
C HIS A 139 -12.01 -10.57 -9.66
N GLN A 140 -11.71 -11.04 -8.44
CA GLN A 140 -12.69 -11.15 -7.35
C GLN A 140 -13.27 -9.80 -6.92
N ARG A 141 -12.61 -8.69 -7.25
CA ARG A 141 -13.03 -7.30 -6.98
C ARG A 141 -13.48 -6.57 -8.24
N TRP A 142 -14.10 -7.31 -9.17
CA TRP A 142 -14.67 -6.80 -10.43
C TRP A 142 -13.66 -6.14 -11.38
N CYS A 143 -12.37 -6.38 -11.19
CA CYS A 143 -11.30 -5.92 -12.08
C CYS A 143 -10.95 -7.01 -13.10
N SER A 144 -11.95 -7.53 -13.83
CA SER A 144 -11.83 -8.74 -14.67
C SER A 144 -10.89 -8.60 -15.88
N THR A 145 -10.56 -7.37 -16.27
CA THR A 145 -9.66 -7.08 -17.39
C THR A 145 -8.20 -6.90 -16.98
N VAL A 146 -7.86 -7.17 -15.71
CA VAL A 146 -6.48 -7.16 -15.25
C VAL A 146 -5.79 -8.45 -15.71
N GLU A 147 -4.63 -8.32 -16.34
CA GLU A 147 -3.88 -9.45 -16.89
C GLU A 147 -2.64 -9.77 -16.05
N ARG A 148 -2.03 -10.94 -16.25
CA ARG A 148 -0.84 -11.34 -15.47
C ARG A 148 0.35 -10.45 -15.79
N GLU A 149 0.43 -10.07 -17.05
CA GLU A 149 1.43 -9.21 -17.66
C GLU A 149 1.40 -7.79 -17.09
N ASP A 150 0.26 -7.39 -16.50
CA ASP A 150 0.13 -6.11 -15.80
C ASP A 150 0.83 -6.12 -14.43
N MET A 151 1.02 -7.26 -13.78
CA MET A 151 1.49 -7.35 -12.38
C MET A 151 3.02 -7.25 -12.30
N GLN A 152 3.60 -6.18 -12.82
CA GLN A 152 5.05 -6.07 -13.02
C GLN A 152 5.79 -5.49 -11.81
N SER A 153 5.10 -4.69 -11.02
CA SER A 153 5.67 -3.94 -9.89
C SER A 153 4.70 -3.89 -8.74
N PHE A 154 5.20 -3.47 -7.57
CA PHE A 154 4.39 -3.26 -6.38
C PHE A 154 4.65 -1.88 -5.76
N LEU A 155 3.63 -1.36 -5.08
CA LEU A 155 3.71 -0.28 -4.10
C LEU A 155 3.48 -0.89 -2.72
N ALA A 156 4.39 -0.64 -1.78
CA ALA A 156 4.26 -1.04 -0.39
C ALA A 156 3.83 0.16 0.45
N ILE A 157 2.74 -0.01 1.19
CA ILE A 157 2.02 1.05 1.88
C ILE A 157 1.63 0.61 3.28
N PHE A 158 1.55 1.53 4.23
CA PHE A 158 0.97 1.21 5.54
C PHE A 158 -0.56 1.20 5.44
N PRO A 159 -1.23 0.28 6.14
CA PRO A 159 -2.66 0.39 6.35
C PRO A 159 -2.95 1.63 7.20
N THR A 160 -3.86 2.46 6.74
CA THR A 160 -4.42 3.58 7.50
C THR A 160 -5.76 3.18 8.09
N ASP A 161 -6.35 4.02 8.94
CA ASP A 161 -7.73 3.88 9.43
C ASP A 161 -8.75 3.77 8.27
N ARG A 162 -8.43 4.30 7.09
CA ARG A 162 -9.27 4.30 5.88
C ARG A 162 -9.22 3.03 5.05
N PHE A 163 -8.29 2.13 5.32
CA PHE A 163 -8.36 0.80 4.72
C PHE A 163 -9.38 -0.06 5.47
N THR A 164 -10.24 -0.75 4.73
CA THR A 164 -11.13 -1.77 5.26
C THR A 164 -10.65 -3.13 4.80
N ALA A 165 -10.52 -4.06 5.74
CA ALA A 165 -10.26 -5.45 5.40
C ALA A 165 -11.50 -6.02 4.69
N GLU A 166 -11.27 -6.58 3.53
CA GLU A 166 -12.24 -7.37 2.79
C GLU A 166 -11.90 -8.86 2.95
N ASP A 167 -12.62 -9.71 2.21
CA ASP A 167 -12.32 -11.12 2.15
C ASP A 167 -10.98 -11.41 1.44
N ASN A 168 -10.42 -12.59 1.76
CA ASN A 168 -9.25 -13.14 1.09
C ASN A 168 -8.02 -12.21 1.15
N GLY A 169 -7.78 -11.49 2.24
CA GLY A 169 -6.57 -10.68 2.40
C GLY A 169 -6.50 -9.46 1.47
N VAL A 170 -7.64 -9.06 0.91
CA VAL A 170 -7.77 -7.80 0.15
C VAL A 170 -8.16 -6.70 1.12
N TRP A 171 -7.64 -5.50 0.87
CA TRP A 171 -7.97 -4.30 1.61
C TRP A 171 -8.35 -3.20 0.63
N THR A 172 -9.40 -2.45 0.96
CA THR A 172 -9.88 -1.34 0.13
C THR A 172 -9.74 -0.02 0.86
N ARG A 173 -9.29 1.02 0.16
CA ARG A 173 -9.45 2.42 0.59
C ARG A 173 -10.38 3.11 -0.40
N CYS A 174 -11.45 3.71 0.11
CA CYS A 174 -12.61 4.17 -0.69
C CYS A 174 -12.35 5.35 -1.64
N ILE A 175 -11.12 5.89 -1.68
CA ILE A 175 -10.74 7.06 -2.48
C ILE A 175 -9.34 6.82 -3.04
N THR A 176 -9.12 7.18 -4.30
CA THR A 176 -7.79 7.19 -4.96
C THR A 176 -7.12 8.57 -4.96
N ARG A 177 -7.90 9.60 -4.59
CA ARG A 177 -7.49 11.00 -4.56
C ARG A 177 -6.65 11.39 -3.35
N GLY A 178 -5.91 12.47 -3.53
CA GLY A 178 -5.07 13.08 -2.51
C GLY A 178 -3.70 12.42 -2.39
N HIS A 179 -2.84 13.03 -1.57
CA HIS A 179 -1.52 12.50 -1.32
C HIS A 179 -1.59 11.18 -0.56
N PHE A 180 -0.63 10.32 -0.87
CA PHE A 180 -0.58 8.99 -0.32
C PHE A 180 0.87 8.60 0.00
N ASP A 181 1.11 8.11 1.22
CA ASP A 181 2.44 7.76 1.67
C ASP A 181 2.87 6.38 1.12
N ILE A 182 3.77 6.40 0.15
CA ILE A 182 4.39 5.20 -0.43
C ILE A 182 5.71 4.90 0.29
N VAL A 183 5.71 3.83 1.10
CA VAL A 183 6.87 3.42 1.91
C VAL A 183 7.99 2.91 1.02
N ALA A 184 7.64 2.01 0.10
CA ALA A 184 8.55 1.45 -0.87
C ALA A 184 7.84 1.07 -2.17
N HIS A 185 8.62 0.87 -3.22
CA HIS A 185 8.15 0.28 -4.46
C HIS A 185 9.26 -0.58 -5.05
N GLY A 186 8.91 -1.55 -5.89
CA GLY A 186 9.88 -2.41 -6.56
C GLY A 186 9.24 -3.22 -7.67
N GLU A 187 10.09 -3.93 -8.42
CA GLU A 187 9.66 -4.82 -9.49
C GLU A 187 9.43 -6.23 -8.98
N MET A 188 8.50 -6.95 -9.62
CA MET A 188 8.20 -8.34 -9.32
C MET A 188 9.06 -9.25 -10.18
N ILE A 189 9.81 -10.13 -9.51
CA ILE A 189 10.47 -11.27 -10.14
C ILE A 189 9.56 -12.47 -9.96
N TRP A 190 8.69 -12.69 -10.94
CA TRP A 190 7.84 -13.87 -10.96
C TRP A 190 8.69 -15.13 -11.18
N PRO A 191 8.40 -16.24 -10.47
CA PRO A 191 8.97 -17.51 -10.86
C PRO A 191 8.67 -17.74 -12.35
N SER A 192 9.68 -18.12 -13.13
CA SER A 192 9.48 -18.54 -14.52
C SER A 192 8.33 -19.53 -14.54
N SER A 193 7.29 -19.22 -15.31
CA SER A 193 6.12 -20.10 -15.44
C SER A 193 6.64 -21.50 -15.70
N VAL A 194 6.31 -22.44 -14.81
CA VAL A 194 6.51 -23.86 -15.11
C VAL A 194 5.82 -24.07 -16.48
N PRO A 195 6.54 -24.52 -17.52
CA PRO A 195 5.90 -24.80 -18.80
C PRO A 195 4.71 -25.72 -18.56
N ASP A 196 3.57 -25.50 -19.22
CA ASP A 196 2.37 -26.33 -19.09
C ASP A 196 2.66 -27.84 -19.33
N THR A 197 3.82 -28.18 -19.89
CA THR A 197 4.30 -29.53 -20.18
C THR A 197 5.03 -30.23 -19.04
N ALA A 198 5.26 -29.60 -17.88
CA ALA A 198 6.01 -30.22 -16.77
C ALA A 198 5.13 -30.95 -15.74
N TRP A 199 3.83 -31.10 -16.00
CA TRP A 199 3.05 -32.09 -15.29
C TRP A 199 3.53 -33.48 -15.72
N PRO A 200 3.92 -34.38 -14.80
CA PRO A 200 4.16 -35.76 -15.17
C PRO A 200 2.86 -36.31 -15.76
N THR A 201 2.89 -36.65 -17.05
CA THR A 201 1.84 -37.48 -17.64
C THR A 201 1.75 -38.75 -16.81
N ALA A 202 0.54 -39.09 -16.36
CA ALA A 202 0.29 -40.37 -15.73
C ALA A 202 0.55 -41.47 -16.76
N SER A 203 1.75 -42.01 -16.80
CA SER A 203 2.08 -43.23 -17.53
C SER A 203 1.78 -44.43 -16.62
N GLY A 204 1.00 -45.38 -17.11
CA GLY A 204 0.63 -46.60 -16.36
C GLY A 204 -0.88 -46.88 -16.28
N TRP A 205 -1.71 -46.22 -17.09
CA TRP A 205 -3.14 -46.54 -17.24
C TRP A 205 -3.49 -47.17 -18.59
N ASP A 206 -2.51 -47.36 -19.47
CA ASP A 206 -2.67 -48.14 -20.69
C ASP A 206 -1.76 -49.39 -20.58
N ASP A 207 -2.45 -50.53 -20.52
CA ASP A 207 -2.07 -51.96 -20.49
C ASP A 207 -1.61 -52.61 -19.16
#